data_AF-A0A7S0GTE2-F1
#
_entry.id   AF-A0A7S0GTE2-F1
#
_cell.length_a   1.000
_cell.length_b   1.000
_cell.length_c   1.000
_cell.angle_alpha   90.00
_cell.angle_beta   90.00
_cell.angle_gamma   90.00
#
_symmetry.space_group_name_H-M   'P 1'
#
loop_
_entity.id
_entity.type
_entity.pdbx_description
1 polymer ?
#
loop_
_entity_poly.entity_id
_entity_poly.type
_entity_poly.pdbx_seq_one_letter_code
_entity_poly.pdbx_strand_id
1 'polypeptide(L)'
;MEHLLSLSHKAVGPCLRDPFGKIPASPPEHTPAHAHGPALCARLRSDVERCVAWDHVASPAVDTLRHTAGREYEDLLENSLRKLGIPFVTEQALRAEGHAKTPDIKLELPIAVKGRVVNWIDSKASFCDPLVHVERGAEQFQGYVNRFGPGMVVYWLGVIDEVADESVGDVLLVDDFPHEEDIIKLKLHARDARESQGGEEDE
;
A
#
# COMPACT_ATOMS: atom_id res chain seq x y z
N MET A 1 28.13 10.40 4.29
CA MET A 1 28.56 9.27 3.43
C MET A 1 28.73 9.69 1.98
N GLU A 2 27.79 10.46 1.40
CA GLU A 2 27.92 11.01 0.04
C GLU A 2 29.23 11.73 -0.20
N HIS A 3 29.57 12.72 0.64
CA HIS A 3 30.83 13.46 0.49
C HIS A 3 32.07 12.60 0.78
N LEU A 4 32.09 11.89 1.91
CA LEU A 4 33.27 11.14 2.36
C LEU A 4 33.63 9.96 1.46
N LEU A 5 32.63 9.22 0.96
CA LEU A 5 32.81 8.02 0.14
C LEU A 5 32.51 8.26 -1.35
N SER A 6 32.23 9.51 -1.74
CA SER A 6 31.78 9.88 -3.09
C SER A 6 30.60 9.05 -3.59
N LEU A 7 29.69 8.66 -2.69
CA LEU A 7 28.48 7.90 -3.04
C LEU A 7 27.42 8.83 -3.62
N SER A 8 26.68 8.35 -4.63
CA SER A 8 25.48 9.03 -5.08
C SER A 8 24.39 8.97 -4.00
N HIS A 9 23.48 9.94 -3.98
CA HIS A 9 22.32 9.94 -3.07
C HIS A 9 21.55 8.61 -3.12
N LYS A 10 21.37 8.03 -4.31
CA LYS A 10 20.71 6.72 -4.49
C LYS A 10 21.49 5.55 -3.87
N ALA A 11 22.82 5.64 -3.76
CA ALA A 11 23.68 4.62 -3.19
C ALA A 11 23.75 4.68 -1.65
N VAL A 12 23.38 5.80 -1.03
CA VAL A 12 23.35 5.92 0.44
C VAL A 12 22.28 5.03 1.07
N GLY A 13 21.06 5.05 0.51
CA GLY A 13 19.93 4.29 1.04
C GLY A 13 20.24 2.79 1.21
N PRO A 14 20.80 2.10 0.20
CA PRO A 14 21.28 0.73 0.35
C PRO A 14 22.32 0.53 1.46
N CYS A 15 23.23 1.49 1.70
CA CYS A 15 24.22 1.39 2.78
C CYS A 15 23.60 1.54 4.17
N LEU A 16 22.51 2.30 4.29
CA LEU A 16 21.75 2.41 5.54
C LEU A 16 20.86 1.19 5.77
N ARG A 17 20.34 0.58 4.69
CA ARG A 17 19.50 -0.63 4.75
C ARG A 17 20.28 -1.92 5.03
N ASP A 18 21.52 -1.98 4.60
CA ASP A 18 22.45 -3.09 4.84
C ASP A 18 23.76 -2.54 5.43
N PRO A 19 23.78 -2.28 6.75
CA PRO A 19 24.95 -1.72 7.42
C PRO A 19 26.15 -2.67 7.44
N PHE A 20 25.93 -3.98 7.30
CA PHE A 20 26.95 -5.02 7.43
C PHE A 20 27.72 -5.30 6.14
N GLY A 21 27.12 -5.03 4.97
CA GLY A 21 27.68 -5.43 3.67
C GLY A 21 28.23 -4.31 2.78
N LYS A 22 27.78 -3.06 2.95
CA LYS A 22 27.95 -2.04 1.88
C LYS A 22 28.93 -0.91 2.15
N ILE A 23 29.40 -0.76 3.39
CA ILE A 23 30.49 0.17 3.71
C ILE A 23 31.81 -0.58 3.52
N PRO A 24 32.71 -0.13 2.61
CA PRO A 24 33.93 -0.85 2.31
C PRO A 24 34.87 -0.89 3.54
N ALA A 25 35.75 -1.89 3.59
CA ALA A 25 36.74 -2.01 4.66
C ALA A 25 37.79 -0.88 4.62
N SER A 26 38.13 -0.45 3.41
CA SER A 26 39.05 0.65 3.14
C SER A 26 38.38 1.72 2.27
N PRO A 27 38.65 3.01 2.50
CA PRO A 27 38.10 4.08 1.69
C PRO A 27 38.68 4.04 0.26
N PRO A 28 37.87 4.26 -0.80
CA PRO A 28 38.37 4.27 -2.18
C PRO A 28 39.40 5.39 -2.41
N GLU A 29 40.42 5.13 -3.24
CA GLU A 29 41.60 6.00 -3.42
C GLU A 29 41.28 7.44 -3.85
N HIS A 30 40.19 7.63 -4.60
CA HIS A 30 39.77 8.94 -5.11
C HIS A 30 38.71 9.62 -4.25
N THR A 31 38.58 9.24 -2.97
CA THR A 31 37.58 9.80 -2.05
C THR A 31 38.23 10.63 -0.95
N PRO A 32 37.53 11.65 -0.40
CA PRO A 32 38.02 12.37 0.77
C PRO A 32 38.32 11.46 1.97
N ALA A 33 37.62 10.32 2.08
CA ALA A 33 37.88 9.34 3.13
C ALA A 33 39.25 8.65 3.01
N HIS A 34 39.91 8.67 1.84
CA HIS A 34 41.21 8.01 1.64
C HIS A 34 42.29 8.52 2.61
N ALA A 35 42.32 9.83 2.85
CA ALA A 35 43.27 10.48 3.77
C ALA A 35 43.15 10.00 5.22
N HIS A 36 42.00 9.43 5.60
CA HIS A 36 41.72 8.95 6.95
C HIS A 36 41.87 7.43 7.10
N GLY A 37 42.11 6.72 6.00
CA GLY A 37 42.38 5.29 5.98
C GLY A 37 41.22 4.40 6.49
N PRO A 38 41.50 3.10 6.73
CA PRO A 38 40.48 2.11 7.10
C PRO A 38 39.75 2.40 8.42
N ALA A 39 40.40 3.11 9.34
CA ALA A 39 39.81 3.45 10.64
C ALA A 39 38.53 4.30 10.51
N LEU A 40 38.47 5.20 9.52
CA LEU A 40 37.26 5.97 9.25
C LEU A 40 36.11 5.07 8.79
N CYS A 41 36.35 4.13 7.87
CA CYS A 41 35.35 3.19 7.40
C CYS A 41 34.84 2.28 8.52
N ALA A 42 35.72 1.82 9.41
CA ALA A 42 35.34 1.06 10.60
C ALA A 42 34.44 1.88 11.54
N ARG A 43 34.79 3.15 11.79
CA ARG A 43 33.97 4.06 12.60
C ARG A 43 32.61 4.33 11.96
N LEU A 44 32.58 4.66 10.66
CA LEU A 44 31.34 4.89 9.92
C LEU A 44 30.41 3.68 9.96
N ARG A 45 30.96 2.46 9.84
CA ARG A 45 30.18 1.23 9.99
C ARG A 45 29.54 1.15 11.38
N SER A 46 30.34 1.32 12.44
CA SER A 46 29.84 1.29 13.82
C SER A 46 28.80 2.38 14.10
N ASP A 47 28.97 3.58 13.55
CA ASP A 47 28.02 4.68 13.71
C ASP A 47 26.69 4.38 12.99
N VAL A 48 26.75 3.84 11.77
CA VAL A 48 25.55 3.46 11.01
C VAL A 48 24.83 2.30 11.70
N GLU A 49 25.56 1.28 12.17
CA GLU A 49 24.99 0.18 12.96
C GLU A 49 24.29 0.69 14.21
N ARG A 50 24.90 1.65 14.92
CA ARG A 50 24.28 2.28 16.10
C ARG A 50 23.03 3.06 15.71
N CYS A 51 23.09 3.91 14.68
CA CYS A 51 21.90 4.65 14.23
C CYS A 51 20.75 3.69 13.87
N VAL A 52 21.04 2.62 13.12
CA VAL A 52 20.04 1.62 12.75
C VAL A 52 19.46 0.89 13.97
N ALA A 53 20.30 0.52 14.94
CA ALA A 53 19.86 -0.19 16.14
C ALA A 53 18.98 0.67 17.07
N TRP A 54 19.21 1.99 17.09
CA TRP A 54 18.49 2.94 17.94
C TRP A 54 17.34 3.65 17.22
N ASP A 55 17.17 3.45 15.91
CA ASP A 55 16.08 4.03 15.16
C ASP A 55 14.81 3.17 15.28
N HIS A 56 13.90 3.65 16.12
CA HIS A 56 12.60 3.02 16.38
C HIS A 56 11.53 3.40 15.35
N VAL A 57 11.85 4.25 14.38
CA VAL A 57 10.88 4.85 13.46
C VAL A 57 11.14 4.47 12.00
N ALA A 58 12.38 4.48 11.54
CA ALA A 58 12.75 4.30 10.14
C ALA A 58 13.93 3.33 9.94
N SER A 59 14.20 2.47 10.92
CA SER A 59 15.20 1.42 10.74
C SER A 59 14.72 0.35 9.77
N PRO A 60 15.64 -0.39 9.11
CA PRO A 60 15.28 -1.48 8.20
C PRO A 60 14.43 -2.57 8.86
N ALA A 61 14.60 -2.80 10.17
CA ALA A 61 13.80 -3.74 10.93
C ALA A 61 12.35 -3.24 11.10
N VAL A 62 12.17 -1.95 11.44
CA VAL A 62 10.85 -1.32 11.55
C VAL A 62 10.16 -1.25 10.19
N ASP A 63 10.88 -0.91 9.13
CA ASP A 63 10.35 -0.92 7.76
C ASP A 63 9.91 -2.32 7.34
N THR A 64 10.71 -3.34 7.65
CA THR A 64 10.34 -4.75 7.39
C THR A 64 9.06 -5.12 8.15
N LEU A 65 8.98 -4.76 9.43
CA LEU A 65 7.79 -5.01 10.25
C LEU A 65 6.55 -4.33 9.67
N ARG A 66 6.65 -3.07 9.23
CA ARG A 66 5.54 -2.35 8.58
C ARG A 66 5.11 -3.01 7.28
N HIS A 67 6.07 -3.45 6.46
CA HIS A 67 5.76 -4.15 5.21
C HIS A 67 5.09 -5.51 5.47
N THR A 68 5.55 -6.26 6.47
CA THR A 68 4.93 -7.52 6.87
C THR A 68 3.51 -7.28 7.39
N ALA A 69 3.31 -6.30 8.28
CA ALA A 69 1.99 -5.94 8.77
C ALA A 69 1.04 -5.53 7.63
N GLY A 70 1.52 -4.72 6.67
CA GLY A 70 0.77 -4.36 5.46
C GLY A 70 0.21 -5.59 4.73
N ARG A 71 1.08 -6.56 4.45
CA ARG A 71 0.69 -7.81 3.79
C ARG A 71 -0.28 -8.65 4.62
N GLU A 72 -0.07 -8.75 5.93
CA GLU A 72 -0.98 -9.50 6.81
C GLU A 72 -2.40 -8.92 6.78
N TYR A 73 -2.53 -7.59 6.72
CA TYR A 73 -3.83 -6.93 6.62
C TYR A 73 -4.45 -7.03 5.22
N GLU A 74 -3.65 -6.99 4.15
CA GLU A 74 -4.10 -7.31 2.79
C GLU A 74 -4.63 -8.76 2.71
N ASP A 75 -3.90 -9.73 3.27
CA ASP A 75 -4.32 -11.13 3.36
C ASP A 75 -5.61 -11.28 4.17
N LEU A 76 -5.76 -10.53 5.27
CA LEU A 76 -6.98 -10.51 6.08
C LEU A 76 -8.17 -9.97 5.28
N LEU A 77 -7.98 -8.88 4.51
CA LEU A 77 -9.00 -8.32 3.63
C LEU A 77 -9.42 -9.32 2.56
N GLU A 78 -8.46 -9.94 1.87
CA GLU A 78 -8.74 -10.97 0.86
C GLU A 78 -9.53 -12.13 1.45
N ASN A 79 -9.13 -12.62 2.62
CA ASN A 79 -9.82 -13.71 3.29
C ASN A 79 -11.26 -13.34 3.67
N SER A 80 -11.50 -12.11 4.13
CA SER A 80 -12.84 -11.61 4.42
C SER A 80 -13.71 -11.54 3.17
N LEU A 81 -13.19 -11.03 2.06
CA LEU A 81 -13.90 -10.99 0.77
C LEU A 81 -14.23 -12.40 0.27
N ARG A 82 -13.28 -13.35 0.35
CA ARG A 82 -13.48 -14.75 -0.03
C ARG A 82 -14.56 -15.43 0.81
N LYS A 83 -14.55 -15.22 2.14
CA LYS A 83 -15.58 -15.76 3.05
C LYS A 83 -16.97 -15.26 2.71
N LEU A 84 -17.07 -13.99 2.27
CA LEU A 84 -18.32 -13.37 1.85
C LEU A 84 -18.70 -13.70 0.40
N GLY A 85 -17.86 -14.40 -0.36
CA GLY A 85 -18.09 -14.70 -1.77
C GLY A 85 -18.12 -13.45 -2.67
N ILE A 86 -17.41 -12.39 -2.28
CA ILE A 86 -17.30 -11.17 -3.07
C ILE A 86 -16.15 -11.36 -4.08
N PRO A 87 -16.41 -11.28 -5.40
CA PRO A 87 -15.36 -11.45 -6.40
C PRO A 87 -14.49 -10.20 -6.55
N PHE A 88 -13.18 -10.39 -6.68
CA PHE A 88 -12.21 -9.30 -6.72
C PHE A 88 -10.93 -9.66 -7.49
N VAL A 89 -10.21 -8.62 -7.90
CA VAL A 89 -8.89 -8.65 -8.54
C VAL A 89 -7.88 -7.99 -7.61
N THR A 90 -6.74 -8.65 -7.39
CA THR A 90 -5.67 -8.15 -6.52
C THR A 90 -4.81 -7.11 -7.23
N GLU A 91 -4.09 -6.30 -6.44
CA GLU A 91 -3.11 -5.35 -6.97
C GLU A 91 -2.09 -5.99 -7.90
N GLN A 92 -1.59 -7.18 -7.52
CA GLN A 92 -0.60 -7.91 -8.30
C GLN A 92 -1.12 -8.26 -9.70
N ALA A 93 -2.39 -8.68 -9.81
CA ALA A 93 -3.02 -8.97 -11.08
C ALA A 93 -3.21 -7.68 -11.92
N LEU A 94 -3.69 -6.59 -11.31
CA LEU A 94 -3.83 -5.31 -11.99
C LEU A 94 -2.48 -4.77 -12.51
N ARG A 95 -1.41 -4.93 -11.74
CA ARG A 95 -0.06 -4.56 -12.18
C ARG A 95 0.44 -5.43 -13.32
N ALA A 96 0.15 -6.73 -13.31
CA ALA A 96 0.49 -7.64 -14.42
C ALA A 96 -0.26 -7.27 -15.72
N GLU A 97 -1.46 -6.71 -15.61
CA GLU A 97 -2.25 -6.17 -16.72
C GLU A 97 -1.77 -4.78 -17.21
N GLY A 98 -0.79 -4.18 -16.54
CA GLY A 98 -0.17 -2.91 -16.95
C GLY A 98 -0.83 -1.66 -16.36
N HIS A 99 -1.66 -1.78 -15.33
CA HIS A 99 -2.24 -0.61 -14.66
C HIS A 99 -1.19 0.18 -13.87
N ALA A 100 -1.08 1.49 -14.15
CA ALA A 100 -0.05 2.35 -13.54
C ALA A 100 -0.37 2.86 -12.12
N LYS A 101 -1.65 2.82 -11.71
CA LYS A 101 -2.12 3.11 -10.34
C LYS A 101 -3.19 2.07 -10.02
N THR A 102 -2.99 1.36 -8.93
CA THR A 102 -3.74 0.16 -8.58
C THR A 102 -4.14 0.24 -7.10
N PRO A 103 -5.43 0.10 -6.75
CA PRO A 103 -5.81 -0.18 -5.37
C PRO A 103 -5.36 -1.59 -4.98
N ASP A 104 -5.29 -1.87 -3.68
CA ASP A 104 -4.93 -3.22 -3.19
C ASP A 104 -5.93 -4.28 -3.69
N ILE A 105 -7.22 -3.89 -3.72
CA ILE A 105 -8.31 -4.69 -4.24
C ILE A 105 -9.18 -3.86 -5.18
N LYS A 106 -9.47 -4.41 -6.37
CA LYS A 106 -10.55 -3.96 -7.25
C LYS A 106 -11.67 -4.99 -7.22
N LEU A 107 -12.89 -4.58 -6.89
CA LEU A 107 -14.04 -5.48 -6.90
C LEU A 107 -14.50 -5.72 -8.34
N GLU A 108 -14.84 -6.96 -8.67
CA GLU A 108 -15.42 -7.27 -9.98
C GLU A 108 -16.88 -6.82 -10.06
N LEU A 109 -17.58 -6.88 -8.91
CA LEU A 109 -18.94 -6.39 -8.74
C LEU A 109 -18.96 -5.38 -7.58
N PRO A 110 -19.54 -4.19 -7.77
CA PRO A 110 -19.66 -3.22 -6.69
C PRO A 110 -20.48 -3.76 -5.52
N ILE A 111 -20.08 -3.38 -4.31
CA ILE A 111 -20.85 -3.61 -3.08
C ILE A 111 -21.32 -2.26 -2.53
N ALA A 112 -22.36 -2.27 -1.70
CA ALA A 112 -22.72 -1.11 -0.91
C ALA A 112 -22.39 -1.32 0.56
N VAL A 113 -21.72 -0.34 1.16
CA VAL A 113 -21.31 -0.31 2.57
C VAL A 113 -21.82 1.00 3.17
N LYS A 114 -22.60 0.93 4.26
CA LYS A 114 -23.23 2.11 4.89
C LYS A 114 -23.98 2.99 3.87
N GLY A 115 -24.64 2.36 2.88
CA GLY A 115 -25.38 3.05 1.82
C GLY A 115 -24.53 3.68 0.70
N ARG A 116 -23.20 3.51 0.72
CA ARG A 116 -22.29 4.02 -0.32
C ARG A 116 -21.75 2.91 -1.20
N VAL A 117 -21.66 3.17 -2.50
CA VAL A 117 -21.11 2.22 -3.48
C VAL A 117 -19.59 2.15 -3.36
N VAL A 118 -19.05 0.94 -3.35
CA VAL A 118 -17.62 0.65 -3.26
C VAL A 118 -17.24 -0.22 -4.46
N ASN A 119 -16.29 0.24 -5.26
CA ASN A 119 -15.74 -0.47 -6.43
C ASN A 119 -14.32 -0.99 -6.20
N TRP A 120 -13.61 -0.42 -5.23
CA TRP A 120 -12.23 -0.77 -4.88
C TRP A 120 -12.00 -0.55 -3.38
N ILE A 121 -11.01 -1.27 -2.84
CA ILE A 121 -10.61 -1.19 -1.44
C ILE A 121 -9.09 -1.05 -1.36
N ASP A 122 -8.60 -0.10 -0.57
CA ASP A 122 -7.18 0.08 -0.25
C ASP A 122 -6.98 -0.17 1.26
N SER A 123 -6.02 -1.03 1.58
CA SER A 123 -5.70 -1.54 2.91
C SER A 123 -4.52 -0.77 3.49
N LYS A 124 -4.71 -0.09 4.62
CA LYS A 124 -3.67 0.69 5.30
C LYS A 124 -3.41 0.13 6.70
N ALA A 125 -2.27 -0.53 6.86
CA ALA A 125 -1.74 -0.99 8.16
C ALA A 125 -1.21 0.17 9.03
N SER A 126 -1.98 1.25 9.14
CA SER A 126 -1.60 2.48 9.82
C SER A 126 -2.84 3.17 10.41
N PHE A 127 -2.60 4.10 11.33
CA PHE A 127 -3.64 5.02 11.79
C PHE A 127 -3.86 6.11 10.74
N CYS A 128 -5.10 6.52 10.52
CA CYS A 128 -5.41 7.63 9.63
C CYS A 128 -5.04 8.96 10.30
N ASP A 129 -3.86 9.49 9.96
CA ASP A 129 -3.51 10.87 10.29
C ASP A 129 -4.21 11.81 9.29
N PRO A 130 -5.09 12.73 9.74
CA PRO A 130 -5.80 13.68 8.88
C PRO A 130 -4.85 14.45 7.96
N LEU A 131 -3.68 14.87 8.46
CA LEU A 131 -2.72 15.64 7.68
C LEU A 131 -2.13 14.79 6.55
N VAL A 132 -1.74 13.54 6.85
CA VAL A 132 -1.18 12.62 5.86
C VAL A 132 -2.22 12.17 4.84
N HIS A 133 -3.47 11.94 5.27
CA HIS A 133 -4.57 11.58 4.39
C HIS A 133 -4.90 12.70 3.41
N VAL A 134 -5.01 13.94 3.89
CA VAL A 134 -5.32 15.10 3.05
C VAL A 134 -4.15 15.47 2.14
N GLU A 135 -2.90 15.46 2.64
CA GLU A 135 -1.74 15.90 1.85
C GLU A 135 -1.26 14.88 0.81
N ARG A 136 -1.38 13.57 1.09
CA ARG A 136 -0.78 12.51 0.25
C ARG A 136 -1.77 11.45 -0.19
N GLY A 137 -2.75 11.12 0.65
CA GLY A 137 -3.78 10.14 0.34
C GLY A 137 -4.75 10.62 -0.74
N ALA A 138 -5.20 11.87 -0.65
CA ALA A 138 -6.22 12.43 -1.54
C ALA A 138 -5.84 12.31 -3.04
N GLU A 139 -4.60 12.65 -3.43
CA GLU A 139 -4.17 12.53 -4.82
C GLU A 139 -4.04 11.06 -5.28
N GLN A 140 -3.59 10.18 -4.37
CA GLN A 140 -3.51 8.75 -4.63
C GLN A 140 -4.91 8.18 -4.90
N PHE A 141 -5.84 8.39 -3.98
CA PHE A 141 -7.21 7.85 -4.03
C PHE A 141 -8.03 8.48 -5.15
N GLN A 142 -7.86 9.78 -5.42
CA GLN A 142 -8.51 10.40 -6.58
C GLN A 142 -8.09 9.73 -7.90
N GLY A 143 -6.86 9.23 -7.98
CA GLY A 143 -6.40 8.43 -9.11
C GLY A 143 -7.18 7.12 -9.31
N TYR A 144 -7.67 6.51 -8.23
CA TYR A 144 -8.53 5.33 -8.28
C TYR A 144 -9.97 5.72 -8.57
N VAL A 145 -10.49 6.76 -7.92
CA VAL A 145 -11.84 7.30 -8.15
C VAL A 145 -12.06 7.60 -9.63
N ASN A 146 -11.13 8.30 -10.26
CA ASN A 146 -11.22 8.66 -11.68
C ASN A 146 -11.23 7.46 -12.64
N ARG A 147 -10.75 6.28 -12.19
CA ARG A 147 -10.60 5.08 -13.04
C ARG A 147 -11.68 4.03 -12.77
N PHE A 148 -12.03 3.86 -11.51
CA PHE A 148 -12.84 2.75 -11.02
C PHE A 148 -14.11 3.21 -10.31
N GLY A 149 -14.33 4.52 -10.16
CA GLY A 149 -15.45 5.07 -9.41
C GLY A 149 -15.21 5.09 -7.89
N PRO A 150 -16.25 5.30 -7.08
CA PRO A 150 -16.10 5.42 -5.63
C PRO A 150 -15.56 4.14 -4.99
N GLY A 151 -14.87 4.28 -3.85
CA GLY A 151 -14.22 3.18 -3.16
C GLY A 151 -14.09 3.38 -1.67
N MET A 152 -13.29 2.52 -1.04
CA MET A 152 -13.13 2.46 0.40
C MET A 152 -11.66 2.34 0.79
N VAL A 153 -11.27 2.96 1.89
CA VAL A 153 -9.94 2.79 2.50
C VAL A 153 -10.12 2.29 3.92
N VAL A 154 -9.45 1.20 4.25
CA VAL A 154 -9.47 0.58 5.59
C VAL A 154 -8.19 0.95 6.32
N TYR A 155 -8.31 1.70 7.41
CA TYR A 155 -7.21 2.08 8.31
C TYR A 155 -7.22 1.21 9.56
N TRP A 156 -6.50 0.08 9.52
CA TRP A 156 -6.59 -0.99 10.53
C TRP A 156 -6.16 -0.59 11.95
N LEU A 157 -5.43 0.52 12.11
CA LEU A 157 -5.05 1.01 13.44
C LEU A 157 -5.96 2.15 13.94
N GLY A 158 -7.01 2.49 13.19
CA GLY A 158 -8.02 3.47 13.55
C GLY A 158 -8.09 4.68 12.61
N VAL A 159 -9.23 5.35 12.64
CA VAL A 159 -9.50 6.66 12.04
C VAL A 159 -10.08 7.59 13.10
N ILE A 160 -9.79 8.89 12.98
CA ILE A 160 -10.41 9.91 13.84
C ILE A 160 -11.85 10.14 13.35
N ASP A 161 -12.82 10.15 14.26
CA ASP A 161 -14.25 10.28 13.94
C ASP A 161 -14.53 11.49 13.05
N GLU A 162 -13.92 12.64 13.34
CA GLU A 162 -14.09 13.85 12.52
C GLU A 162 -13.66 13.63 11.06
N VAL A 163 -12.59 12.88 10.81
CA VAL A 163 -12.13 12.54 9.45
C VAL A 163 -13.02 11.49 8.80
N ALA A 164 -13.52 10.53 9.58
CA ALA A 164 -14.45 9.53 9.10
C ALA A 164 -15.80 10.16 8.70
N ASP A 165 -16.29 11.12 9.49
CA ASP A 165 -17.53 11.86 9.24
C ASP A 165 -17.38 12.87 8.10
N GLU A 166 -16.19 13.47 7.95
CA GLU A 166 -15.82 14.33 6.81
C GLU A 166 -15.56 13.57 5.50
N SER A 167 -15.72 12.23 5.47
CA SER A 167 -15.66 11.41 4.24
C SER A 167 -16.85 11.65 3.29
N VAL A 168 -17.27 12.91 3.15
CA VAL A 168 -18.28 13.42 2.24
C VAL A 168 -17.67 13.46 0.83
N GLY A 169 -17.47 12.29 0.24
CA GLY A 169 -16.89 12.16 -1.10
C GLY A 169 -16.98 10.75 -1.65
N ASP A 170 -16.25 10.51 -2.74
CA ASP A 170 -16.22 9.22 -3.44
C ASP A 170 -15.37 8.16 -2.70
N VAL A 171 -14.79 8.48 -1.55
CA VAL A 171 -13.93 7.57 -0.77
C VAL A 171 -14.46 7.44 0.65
N LEU A 172 -14.90 6.23 1.00
CA LEU A 172 -15.32 5.88 2.36
C LEU A 172 -14.10 5.50 3.20
N LEU A 173 -13.96 6.11 4.37
CA LEU A 173 -12.93 5.75 5.35
C LEU A 173 -13.54 4.90 6.46
N VAL A 174 -12.89 3.79 6.78
CA VAL A 174 -13.28 2.88 7.88
C VAL A 174 -12.03 2.44 8.65
N ASP A 175 -12.21 2.09 9.92
CA ASP A 175 -11.17 1.53 10.80
C ASP A 175 -11.12 0.00 10.82
N ASP A 176 -12.18 -0.66 10.32
CA ASP A 176 -12.25 -2.11 10.17
C ASP A 176 -13.01 -2.47 8.89
N PHE A 177 -12.81 -3.69 8.38
CA PHE A 177 -13.62 -4.20 7.28
C PHE A 177 -15.06 -4.45 7.76
N PRO A 178 -16.08 -3.95 7.04
CA PRO A 178 -17.47 -4.02 7.49
C PRO A 178 -17.95 -5.46 7.70
N HIS A 179 -18.82 -5.65 8.70
CA HIS A 179 -19.48 -6.93 8.92
C HIS A 179 -20.46 -7.27 7.79
N GLU A 180 -20.80 -8.55 7.63
CA GLU A 180 -21.67 -9.01 6.55
C GLU A 180 -23.02 -8.28 6.51
N GLU A 181 -23.57 -7.95 7.67
CA GLU A 181 -24.85 -7.23 7.82
C GLU A 181 -24.82 -5.80 7.27
N ASP A 182 -23.64 -5.17 7.23
CA ASP A 182 -23.43 -3.83 6.69
C ASP A 182 -23.11 -3.83 5.19
N ILE A 183 -22.96 -5.01 4.58
CA ILE A 183 -22.59 -5.18 3.18
C ILE A 183 -23.80 -5.64 2.36
N ILE A 184 -24.21 -4.80 1.42
CA ILE A 184 -25.24 -5.13 0.43
C ILE A 184 -24.54 -5.52 -0.87
N LYS A 185 -24.76 -6.78 -1.29
CA LYS A 185 -24.22 -7.35 -2.54
C LYS A 185 -25.27 -7.25 -3.66
N LEU A 186 -24.83 -6.90 -4.86
CA LEU A 186 -25.69 -6.97 -6.05
C LEU A 186 -26.06 -8.44 -6.33
N LYS A 187 -27.37 -8.71 -6.44
CA LYS A 187 -27.87 -10.03 -6.85
C LYS A 187 -28.06 -10.02 -8.36
N LEU A 188 -27.26 -10.81 -9.08
CA LEU A 188 -27.54 -11.10 -10.48
C LEU A 188 -28.77 -12.02 -10.54
N HIS A 189 -29.90 -11.48 -11.00
CA HIS A 189 -31.07 -12.29 -11.30
C HIS A 189 -30.90 -12.96 -12.67
N ALA A 190 -31.10 -14.27 -12.73
CA ALA A 190 -30.90 -15.10 -13.93
C ALA A 190 -31.98 -14.89 -15.02
N ARG A 191 -32.21 -13.64 -15.46
CA ARG A 191 -33.11 -13.32 -16.57
C ARG A 191 -32.41 -13.00 -17.90
N ASP A 192 -31.13 -12.64 -17.89
CA ASP A 192 -30.48 -12.10 -19.10
C ASP A 192 -29.61 -13.10 -19.88
N ALA A 193 -29.58 -14.38 -19.48
CA ALA A 193 -28.78 -15.42 -20.18
C ALA A 193 -29.56 -16.19 -21.27
N ARG A 194 -30.85 -15.89 -21.49
CA ARG A 194 -31.70 -16.62 -22.46
C ARG A 194 -32.07 -15.83 -23.73
N GLU A 195 -31.76 -14.54 -23.80
CA GLU A 195 -32.11 -13.72 -24.99
C GLU A 195 -31.00 -13.70 -26.06
N SER A 196 -29.83 -14.28 -25.81
CA SER A 196 -28.71 -14.34 -26.77
C SER A 196 -28.60 -15.64 -27.57
N GLN A 197 -29.60 -16.54 -27.51
CA GLN A 197 -29.65 -17.79 -28.30
C GLN A 197 -30.96 -18.02 -29.09
N GLY A 198 -31.76 -16.97 -29.35
CA GLY A 198 -33.07 -17.09 -30.00
C GLY A 198 -33.21 -16.33 -31.32
N GLY A 199 -32.20 -16.35 -32.18
CA GLY A 199 -32.19 -15.58 -33.42
C GLY A 199 -31.61 -16.33 -34.63
N GLU A 200 -32.06 -17.56 -34.87
CA GLU A 200 -31.95 -18.22 -36.17
C GLU A 200 -33.17 -19.14 -36.35
N GLU A 201 -33.71 -19.17 -37.58
CA GLU A 201 -34.83 -19.97 -38.10
C GLU A 201 -36.26 -19.37 -37.97
N ASP A 202 -36.70 -18.61 -38.99
CA ASP A 202 -37.70 -19.06 -39.99
C ASP A 202 -38.31 -17.87 -40.78
N GLU A 203 -37.92 -17.75 -42.06
CA GLU A 203 -38.74 -17.60 -43.30
C GLU A 203 -37.89 -17.20 -44.51
#